data_AF-A0A368GLC6-F1
#
_entry.id   AF-A0A368GLC6-F1
#
_cell.length_a   1.000
_cell.length_b   1.000
_cell.length_c   1.000
_cell.angle_alpha   90.00
_cell.angle_beta   90.00
_cell.angle_gamma   90.00
#
_symmetry.space_group_name_H-M   'P 1'
#
loop_
_entity.id
_entity.type
_entity.pdbx_description
1 polymer ?
#
loop_
_entity_poly.entity_id
_entity_poly.type
_entity_poly.pdbx_seq_one_letter_code
_entity_poly.pdbx_strand_id
1 'polypeptide(L)'
;MVGFVSQVINSHFQCVLWLGDLNFRITEDSKVNWKAQLQQPNLHDIENAIKNDELKIIREKELAFAEFKEAPIIFAPTHKFELGANDYVPNRIPSYTVRLSVIEFSIGQGNQNGLKSPITTAYRKLLNLTIARSTQHYGRFLS
;
A
#
# COMPACT_ATOMS: atom_id res chain seq x y z
N MET A 1 2.43 15.31 3.50
CA MET A 1 2.71 14.19 2.56
C MET A 1 4.21 14.09 2.44
N VAL A 2 4.81 13.00 2.94
CA VAL A 2 6.26 12.77 2.80
C VAL A 2 6.41 11.51 1.95
N GLY A 3 6.81 11.71 0.70
CA GLY A 3 7.08 10.65 -0.26
C GLY A 3 8.56 10.59 -0.60
N PHE A 4 9.11 9.39 -0.66
CA PHE A 4 10.40 9.11 -1.27
C PHE A 4 10.16 8.58 -2.69
N VAL A 5 10.80 9.22 -3.66
CA VAL A 5 10.83 8.76 -5.05
C VAL A 5 12.21 8.21 -5.33
N SER A 6 12.28 6.97 -5.83
CA SER A 6 13.52 6.36 -6.28
C SER A 6 13.40 6.00 -7.76
N GLN A 7 14.40 6.37 -8.54
CA GLN A 7 14.53 5.90 -9.92
C GLN A 7 15.53 4.75 -9.96
N VAL A 8 15.18 3.64 -10.60
CA VAL A 8 16.10 2.53 -10.85
C VAL A 8 16.19 2.33 -12.36
N ILE A 9 17.40 2.37 -12.89
CA ILE A 9 17.68 2.22 -14.31
C ILE A 9 18.65 1.05 -14.46
N ASN A 10 18.33 0.10 -15.34
CA ASN A 10 19.28 -0.90 -15.82
C ASN A 10 19.22 -0.98 -17.36
N SER A 11 19.99 -1.89 -17.96
CA SER A 11 20.10 -2.02 -19.42
C SER A 11 18.80 -2.46 -20.12
N HIS A 12 17.78 -2.89 -19.39
CA HIS A 12 16.55 -3.48 -19.92
C HIS A 12 15.27 -2.81 -19.40
N PHE A 13 15.33 -2.14 -18.24
CA PHE A 13 14.20 -1.56 -17.54
C PHE A 13 14.54 -0.21 -16.91
N GLN A 14 13.58 0.70 -16.96
CA GLN A 14 13.53 1.89 -16.11
C GLN A 14 12.32 1.79 -15.21
N CYS A 15 12.46 2.09 -13.93
CA CYS A 15 11.32 2.18 -13.05
C CYS A 15 11.39 3.40 -12.14
N VAL A 16 10.21 3.85 -11.75
CA VAL A 16 10.02 4.86 -10.70
C VAL A 16 9.25 4.20 -9.57
N LEU A 17 9.88 4.14 -8.41
CA LEU A 17 9.31 3.66 -7.16
C LEU A 17 8.84 4.88 -6.37
N TRP A 18 7.57 4.89 -6.01
CA TRP A 18 6.98 5.91 -5.14
C TRP A 18 6.55 5.23 -3.84
N LEU A 19 7.26 5.53 -2.75
CA LEU A 19 6.98 5.01 -1.41
C LEU A 19 6.77 6.18 -0.46
N GLY A 20 5.75 6.14 0.38
CA GLY A 20 5.69 7.08 1.50
C GLY A 20 4.35 7.18 2.19
N ASP A 21 4.28 8.17 3.09
CA ASP A 21 3.04 8.60 3.72
C ASP A 21 2.31 9.54 2.76
N LEU A 22 1.47 8.92 1.91
CA LEU A 22 0.63 9.64 0.97
C LEU A 22 -0.60 10.24 1.67
N ASN A 23 -0.88 9.79 2.90
CA ASN A 23 -1.97 10.26 3.76
C ASN A 23 -3.38 10.16 3.16
N PHE A 24 -3.56 9.33 2.13
CA PHE A 24 -4.87 8.94 1.62
C PHE A 24 -5.65 8.14 2.68
N ARG A 25 -6.97 8.38 2.74
CA ARG A 25 -7.86 7.83 3.75
C ARG A 25 -8.92 6.95 3.13
N ILE A 26 -9.46 6.05 3.94
CA ILE A 26 -10.71 5.35 3.60
C ILE A 26 -11.85 6.32 3.89
N THR A 27 -12.68 6.57 2.87
CA THR A 27 -13.85 7.46 2.94
C THR A 27 -15.11 6.62 2.91
N GLU A 28 -15.64 6.26 4.08
CA GLU A 28 -16.87 5.48 4.19
C GLU A 28 -17.77 6.00 5.33
N ASP A 29 -19.05 5.63 5.30
CA ASP A 29 -20.06 6.13 6.21
C ASP A 29 -19.70 5.83 7.67
N SER A 30 -19.86 6.84 8.52
CA SER A 30 -19.44 6.89 9.94
C SER A 30 -20.10 5.86 10.86
N LYS A 31 -21.03 5.06 10.32
CA LYS A 31 -21.86 4.08 11.05
C LYS A 31 -21.19 2.71 11.20
N VAL A 32 -20.10 2.45 10.47
CA VAL A 32 -19.36 1.20 10.58
C VAL A 32 -18.51 1.22 11.85
N ASN A 33 -18.62 0.17 12.67
CA ASN A 33 -17.71 -0.03 13.80
C ASN A 33 -16.36 -0.56 13.29
N TRP A 34 -15.56 0.35 12.75
CA TRP A 34 -14.27 0.06 12.14
C TRP A 34 -13.30 -0.64 13.08
N LYS A 35 -13.36 -0.32 14.37
CA LYS A 35 -12.56 -1.00 15.38
C LYS A 35 -12.91 -2.48 15.39
N ALA A 36 -14.19 -2.84 15.53
CA ALA A 36 -14.60 -4.25 15.55
C ALA A 36 -14.29 -4.97 14.22
N GLN A 37 -14.51 -4.31 13.09
CA GLN A 37 -14.35 -4.94 11.78
C GLN A 37 -12.88 -5.13 11.38
N LEU A 38 -12.00 -4.17 11.67
CA LEU A 38 -10.62 -4.16 11.15
C LEU A 38 -9.55 -4.53 12.18
N GLN A 39 -9.93 -4.86 13.42
CA GLN A 39 -9.00 -5.35 14.44
C GLN A 39 -8.43 -6.73 14.10
N GLN A 40 -9.25 -7.62 13.53
CA GLN A 40 -8.85 -8.93 13.01
C GLN A 40 -9.60 -9.20 11.71
N PRO A 41 -9.31 -8.44 10.64
CA PRO A 41 -10.11 -8.50 9.43
C PRO A 41 -9.77 -9.77 8.66
N ASN A 42 -10.78 -10.39 8.07
CA ASN A 42 -10.55 -11.37 7.01
C ASN A 42 -10.29 -10.64 5.68
N LEU A 43 -9.97 -11.40 4.62
CA LEU A 43 -9.71 -10.81 3.30
C LEU A 43 -10.91 -10.03 2.74
N HIS A 44 -12.14 -10.45 3.04
CA HIS A 44 -13.34 -9.76 2.58
C HIS A 44 -13.51 -8.39 3.24
N ASP A 45 -13.21 -8.28 4.54
CA ASP A 45 -13.22 -7.00 5.26
C ASP A 45 -12.18 -6.02 4.69
N ILE A 46 -10.99 -6.53 4.38
CA ILE A 46 -9.91 -5.76 3.74
C ILE A 46 -10.34 -5.27 2.36
N GLU A 47 -10.86 -6.15 1.52
CA GLU A 47 -11.34 -5.82 0.18
C GLU A 47 -12.45 -4.77 0.20
N ASN A 48 -13.39 -4.87 1.15
CA ASN A 48 -14.46 -3.90 1.31
C ASN A 48 -13.92 -2.52 1.72
N ALA A 49 -13.02 -2.47 2.70
CA ALA A 49 -12.41 -1.21 3.13
C ALA A 49 -11.61 -0.54 1.99
N ILE A 50 -10.93 -1.35 1.17
CA ILE A 50 -10.14 -0.87 0.02
C ILE A 50 -11.00 -0.27 -1.08
N LYS A 51 -12.27 -0.70 -1.26
CA LYS A 51 -13.17 -0.10 -2.28
C LYS A 51 -13.36 1.40 -2.06
N ASN A 52 -13.31 1.82 -0.81
CA ASN A 52 -13.53 3.21 -0.40
C ASN A 52 -12.23 3.96 -0.10
N ASP A 53 -11.08 3.43 -0.51
CA ASP A 53 -9.79 4.07 -0.37
C ASP A 53 -9.59 5.18 -1.43
N GLU A 54 -9.26 6.39 -0.97
CA GLU A 54 -9.08 7.57 -1.85
C GLU A 54 -8.04 7.35 -2.95
N LEU A 55 -6.91 6.69 -2.64
CA LEU A 55 -5.87 6.44 -3.63
C LEU A 55 -6.37 5.48 -4.71
N LYS A 56 -7.04 4.40 -4.32
CA LYS A 56 -7.65 3.47 -5.27
C LYS A 56 -8.66 4.18 -6.17
N ILE A 57 -9.55 4.98 -5.59
CA ILE A 57 -10.57 5.73 -6.33
C ILE A 57 -9.92 6.71 -7.32
N ILE A 58 -8.90 7.46 -6.89
CA ILE A 58 -8.18 8.43 -7.75
C ILE A 58 -7.46 7.72 -8.89
N ARG A 59 -6.89 6.53 -8.64
CA ARG A 59 -6.22 5.70 -9.65
C ARG A 59 -7.21 5.13 -10.66
N GLU A 60 -8.33 4.59 -10.19
CA GLU A 60 -9.39 4.03 -11.04
C GLU A 60 -10.08 5.11 -11.89
N LYS A 61 -10.15 6.35 -11.39
CA LYS A 61 -10.64 7.51 -12.15
C LYS A 61 -9.58 8.18 -13.02
N GLU A 62 -8.37 7.62 -13.07
CA GLU A 62 -7.23 8.13 -13.82
C GLU A 62 -6.86 9.61 -13.50
N LEU A 63 -7.22 10.09 -12.30
CA LEU A 63 -6.98 11.47 -11.88
C LEU A 63 -5.54 11.69 -11.41
N ALA A 64 -4.92 10.65 -10.83
CA ALA A 64 -3.50 10.59 -10.51
C ALA A 64 -3.04 9.14 -10.37
N PHE A 65 -1.74 8.88 -10.54
CA PHE A 65 -1.15 7.55 -10.38
C PHE A 65 -1.74 6.44 -11.29
N ALA A 66 -2.39 6.81 -12.41
CA ALA A 66 -3.05 5.88 -13.33
C ALA A 66 -2.10 4.79 -13.88
N GLU A 67 -0.88 5.20 -14.22
CA GLU A 67 0.14 4.31 -14.78
C GLU A 67 0.93 3.53 -13.71
N PHE A 68 0.73 3.84 -12.43
CA PHE A 68 1.39 3.15 -11.34
C PHE A 68 0.63 1.87 -10.98
N LYS A 69 1.41 0.82 -10.69
CA LYS A 69 0.93 -0.45 -10.15
C LYS A 69 1.21 -0.50 -8.65
N GLU A 70 0.21 -0.91 -7.88
CA GLU A 70 0.33 -1.18 -6.44
C GLU A 70 0.08 -2.67 -6.22
N ALA A 71 0.77 -3.26 -5.25
CA ALA A 71 0.53 -4.65 -4.89
C ALA A 71 -0.86 -4.80 -4.25
N PRO A 72 -1.50 -5.98 -4.37
CA PRO A 72 -2.69 -6.28 -3.58
C PRO A 72 -2.42 -6.05 -2.09
N ILE A 73 -3.27 -5.26 -1.46
CA ILE A 73 -3.23 -5.00 -0.02
C ILE A 73 -3.99 -6.14 0.65
N ILE A 74 -3.29 -6.95 1.44
CA ILE A 74 -3.81 -8.14 2.12
C ILE A 74 -3.56 -8.09 3.63
N PHE A 75 -3.32 -6.89 4.15
CA PHE A 75 -3.02 -6.61 5.55
C PHE A 75 -3.98 -5.54 6.09
N ALA A 76 -4.12 -5.45 7.41
CA ALA A 76 -5.00 -4.47 8.05
C ALA A 76 -4.45 -3.02 7.92
N PRO A 77 -5.30 -1.98 8.02
CA PRO A 77 -4.85 -0.59 7.94
C PRO A 77 -3.77 -0.23 8.94
N THR A 78 -2.88 0.67 8.54
CA THR A 78 -1.64 0.95 9.28
C THR A 78 -1.73 2.17 10.19
N HIS A 79 -2.87 2.87 10.16
CA HIS A 79 -3.09 4.09 10.94
C HIS A 79 -4.58 4.27 11.24
N LYS A 80 -5.04 4.76 12.40
CA LYS A 80 -4.29 5.19 13.57
C LYS A 80 -4.57 4.24 14.73
N PHE A 81 -3.52 3.79 15.38
CA PHE A 81 -3.58 3.02 16.62
C PHE A 81 -3.41 3.92 17.84
N GLU A 82 -3.96 3.49 18.97
CA GLU A 82 -3.74 4.10 20.27
C GLU A 82 -2.26 3.98 20.68
N LEU A 83 -1.76 4.97 21.43
CA LEU A 83 -0.36 4.97 21.85
C LEU A 83 -0.13 3.86 22.89
N GLY A 84 0.80 2.95 22.61
CA GLY A 84 1.14 1.85 23.53
C GLY A 84 0.14 0.69 23.52
N ALA A 85 -0.85 0.69 22.62
CA ALA A 85 -1.80 -0.39 22.44
C ALA A 85 -1.88 -0.84 20.97
N ASN A 86 -2.42 -2.04 20.74
CA ASN A 86 -2.65 -2.58 19.40
C ASN A 86 -4.08 -2.27 18.90
N ASP A 87 -4.83 -1.46 19.63
CA ASP A 87 -6.18 -1.06 19.30
C ASP A 87 -6.20 0.16 18.38
N TYR A 88 -7.13 0.20 17.42
CA TYR A 88 -7.39 1.41 16.67
C TYR A 88 -8.01 2.50 17.55
N VAL A 89 -7.65 3.76 17.26
CA VAL A 89 -8.22 4.92 17.94
C VAL A 89 -9.74 4.97 17.69
N PRO A 90 -10.57 5.03 18.74
CA PRO A 90 -12.02 5.17 18.62
C PRO A 90 -12.40 6.40 17.79
N ASN A 91 -13.51 6.30 17.06
CA ASN A 91 -14.04 7.39 16.22
C ASN A 91 -13.10 7.87 15.12
N ARG A 92 -12.14 7.04 14.70
CA ARG A 92 -11.28 7.28 13.54
C ARG A 92 -11.35 6.07 12.63
N ILE A 93 -11.55 6.34 11.33
CA ILE A 93 -11.52 5.30 10.31
C ILE A 93 -10.06 4.85 10.13
N PRO A 94 -9.72 3.58 10.38
CA PRO A 94 -8.42 3.03 10.06
C PRO A 94 -8.16 3.19 8.55
N SER A 95 -6.97 3.64 8.18
CA SER A 95 -6.58 3.99 6.81
C SER A 95 -5.17 3.51 6.52
N TYR A 96 -4.93 3.27 5.23
CA TYR A 96 -3.63 2.85 4.72
C TYR A 96 -2.83 4.10 4.28
N THR A 97 -2.19 4.76 5.23
CA THR A 97 -1.49 6.03 4.95
C THR A 97 -0.13 5.79 4.28
N VAL A 98 0.51 4.65 4.57
CA VAL A 98 1.79 4.25 3.98
C VAL A 98 1.55 3.39 2.74
N ARG A 99 1.99 3.85 1.57
CA ARG A 99 1.73 3.23 0.26
C ARG A 99 3.02 3.04 -0.53
N LEU A 100 3.08 1.96 -1.31
CA LEU A 100 4.17 1.65 -2.24
C LEU A 100 3.60 1.41 -3.63
N SER A 101 3.94 2.28 -4.57
CA SER A 101 3.52 2.21 -5.97
C SER A 101 4.75 2.16 -6.88
N VAL A 102 4.68 1.40 -7.96
CA VAL A 102 5.77 1.27 -8.93
C VAL A 102 5.25 1.42 -10.36
N ILE A 103 5.99 2.14 -11.19
CA ILE A 103 5.82 2.15 -12.64
C ILE A 103 7.10 1.62 -13.27
N GLU A 104 6.96 0.73 -14.24
CA GLU A 104 8.06 0.05 -14.91
C GLU A 104 7.91 0.17 -16.42
N PHE A 105 9.00 0.56 -17.08
CA PHE A 105 9.12 0.72 -18.52
C PHE A 105 10.19 -0.24 -19.04
N SER A 106 9.87 -0.97 -20.11
CA SER A 106 10.85 -1.77 -20.84
C SER A 106 11.60 -0.88 -21.82
N ILE A 107 12.93 -0.82 -21.70
CA ILE A 107 13.80 -0.13 -22.65
C ILE A 107 14.46 -1.19 -23.55
N GLY A 108 13.85 -1.42 -24.73
CA GLY A 108 14.44 -2.24 -25.80
C GLY A 108 13.49 -3.28 -26.42
N GLN A 109 13.55 -3.42 -27.75
CA GLN A 109 12.93 -4.52 -28.49
C GLN A 109 13.90 -5.70 -28.56
N GLY A 110 13.71 -6.68 -27.68
CA GLY A 110 14.40 -7.96 -27.69
C GLY A 110 13.49 -9.00 -27.05
N ASN A 111 13.62 -10.28 -27.40
CA ASN A 111 12.74 -11.35 -26.92
C ASN A 111 12.87 -11.51 -25.38
N GLN A 112 11.99 -10.83 -24.63
CA GLN A 112 11.97 -10.77 -23.15
C GLN A 112 11.30 -11.99 -22.49
N ASN A 113 11.05 -13.07 -23.23
CA ASN A 113 10.35 -14.25 -22.72
C ASN A 113 11.17 -14.93 -21.61
N GLY A 114 10.88 -14.61 -20.35
CA GLY A 114 11.39 -15.29 -19.17
C GLY A 114 12.24 -14.46 -18.20
N LEU A 115 12.65 -13.23 -18.55
CA LEU A 115 13.33 -12.35 -17.59
C LEU A 115 12.33 -11.78 -16.58
N LYS A 116 12.35 -12.31 -15.36
CA LYS A 116 11.68 -11.66 -14.22
C LYS A 116 12.42 -10.36 -13.93
N SER A 117 11.71 -9.24 -14.02
CA SER A 117 12.27 -7.93 -13.70
C SER A 117 12.97 -7.97 -12.33
N PRO A 118 14.26 -7.59 -12.23
CA PRO A 118 14.98 -7.51 -10.95
C PRO A 118 14.27 -6.61 -9.93
N ILE A 119 13.49 -5.64 -10.42
CA ILE A 119 12.66 -4.73 -9.63
C ILE A 119 11.56 -5.49 -8.89
N THR A 120 11.05 -6.60 -9.43
CA THR A 120 10.04 -7.43 -8.74
C THR A 120 10.53 -7.93 -7.38
N THR A 121 11.81 -8.30 -7.28
CA THR A 121 12.40 -8.82 -6.04
C THR A 121 12.69 -7.70 -5.03
N ALA A 122 13.26 -6.58 -5.50
CA ALA A 122 13.49 -5.41 -4.66
C ALA A 122 12.18 -4.80 -4.14
N TYR A 123 11.17 -4.70 -5.00
CA TYR A 123 9.83 -4.26 -4.68
C TYR A 123 9.16 -5.16 -3.64
N ARG A 124 9.23 -6.49 -3.78
CA ARG A 124 8.72 -7.42 -2.76
C ARG A 124 9.42 -7.26 -1.41
N LYS A 125 10.74 -7.05 -1.41
CA LYS A 125 11.51 -6.81 -0.18
C LYS A 125 11.09 -5.51 0.49
N LEU A 126 10.93 -4.43 -0.28
CA LEU A 126 10.48 -3.12 0.22
C LEU A 126 9.02 -3.17 0.69
N LEU A 127 8.14 -3.88 0.00
CA LEU A 127 6.76 -4.11 0.41
C LEU A 127 6.72 -4.81 1.77
N ASN A 128 7.45 -5.92 1.92
CA ASN A 128 7.54 -6.65 3.18
C ASN A 128 8.12 -5.79 4.32
N LEU A 129 9.13 -4.96 4.03
CA LEU A 129 9.68 -4.02 5.01
C LEU A 129 8.69 -2.91 5.38
N THR A 130 7.90 -2.42 4.42
CA THR A 130 6.87 -1.40 4.64
C THR A 130 5.76 -1.95 5.53
N ILE A 131 5.31 -3.18 5.23
CA ILE A 131 4.35 -3.93 6.07
C ILE A 131 4.95 -4.13 7.47
N ALA A 132 6.18 -4.66 7.57
CA ALA A 132 6.84 -4.91 8.86
C ALA A 132 7.06 -3.65 9.71
N ARG A 133 7.39 -2.51 9.09
CA ARG A 133 7.52 -1.23 9.81
C ARG A 133 6.19 -0.69 10.28
N SER A 134 5.15 -0.86 9.47
CA SER A 134 3.80 -0.46 9.84
C SER A 134 3.25 -1.30 11.01
N THR A 135 3.67 -2.57 11.12
CA THR A 135 3.34 -3.47 12.24
C THR A 135 4.32 -3.42 13.41
N GLN A 136 5.52 -2.84 13.26
CA GLN A 136 6.47 -2.65 14.36
C GLN A 136 6.18 -1.41 15.21
N HIS A 137 5.60 -0.36 14.63
CA HIS A 137 5.20 0.83 15.40
C HIS A 137 3.89 0.63 16.17
N TYR A 138 3.10 -0.39 15.82
CA TYR A 138 1.83 -0.72 16.47
C TYR A 138 1.68 -2.23 16.48
N GLY A 139 1.84 -2.82 17.67
CA GLY A 139 2.45 -4.12 17.90
C GLY A 139 1.86 -5.34 17.16
N ARG A 140 2.75 -6.31 16.95
CA ARG A 140 2.51 -7.75 16.68
C ARG A 140 1.19 -8.05 15.95
N PHE A 141 1.18 -7.83 14.65
CA PHE A 141 0.43 -8.67 13.73
C PHE A 141 1.44 -9.59 13.05
N LEU A 142 1.35 -10.88 13.36
CA LEU A 142 1.95 -12.08 12.77
C LEU A 142 2.36 -13.05 13.89
N SER A 143 1.37 -13.81 14.37
CA SER A 143 1.54 -15.15 14.97
C SER A 143 0.63 -16.10 14.24
#